data_AF-A0A951ENW2-F1
#
_entry.id   AF-A0A951ENW2-F1
#
_cell.length_a   1.000
_cell.length_b   1.000
_cell.length_c   1.000
_cell.angle_alpha   90.00
_cell.angle_beta   90.00
_cell.angle_gamma   90.00
#
_symmetry.space_group_name_H-M   'P 1'
#
loop_
_entity.id
_entity.type
_entity.pdbx_description
1 polymer ?
#
loop_
_entity_poly.entity_id
_entity_poly.type
_entity_poly.pdbx_seq_one_letter_code
_entity_poly.pdbx_strand_id
1 'polypeptide(L)'
;MASGTWEQALVFAITTELNMVSTPVSWQPLRVAAAARVDVTDLRPSAVGATAPGGHPSPEKLPLDDGPFPILTGPGEAEQFATAHLTEGSNHLEIIIENNGCFGHPLPCLDAATVTALVRAARAHHLLAIAHTSTHDGTELTLQAGIDGLAHISTAPMGQATTIPSPRRTCTGKQRWHQMKKTILRLRHTYRMIRVERAECAARSMVGSVRGWRAGQASWTTRPCGRAAPQVGSRRT
;
A
#
# COMPACT_ATOMS: atom_id res chain seq x y z
N MET A 1 3.62 24.97 -0.27
CA MET A 1 3.49 23.50 -0.30
C MET A 1 4.05 22.97 1.02
N ALA A 2 3.26 22.29 1.84
CA ALA A 2 3.76 21.78 3.12
C ALA A 2 4.77 20.66 2.86
N SER A 3 6.06 20.99 2.96
CA SER A 3 7.22 20.10 2.81
C SER A 3 7.42 19.18 4.03
N GLY A 4 6.33 18.66 4.61
CA GLY A 4 6.31 18.28 6.02
C GLY A 4 6.05 16.81 6.37
N THR A 5 6.03 15.87 5.43
CA THR A 5 5.65 14.48 5.78
C THR A 5 6.66 13.41 5.37
N TRP A 6 7.19 13.43 4.14
CA TRP A 6 7.90 12.26 3.58
C TRP A 6 9.42 12.23 3.80
N GLU A 7 10.09 13.38 3.76
CA GLU A 7 11.50 13.49 4.22
C GLU A 7 11.56 13.25 5.73
N GLN A 8 10.54 13.69 6.45
CA GLN A 8 10.42 13.53 7.90
C GLN A 8 10.15 12.08 8.30
N ALA A 9 9.41 11.30 7.51
CA ALA A 9 9.24 9.86 7.71
C ALA A 9 10.59 9.14 7.84
N LEU A 10 11.55 9.47 6.96
CA LEU A 10 12.86 8.85 6.97
C LEU A 10 13.70 9.26 8.19
N VAL A 11 13.50 10.46 8.73
CA VAL A 11 14.10 10.88 10.01
C VAL A 11 13.67 9.96 11.16
N PHE A 12 12.44 9.45 11.10
CA PHE A 12 11.92 8.43 12.04
C PHE A 12 12.19 6.99 11.58
N ALA A 13 13.12 6.80 10.64
CA ALA A 13 13.50 5.51 10.06
C ALA A 13 12.36 4.75 9.37
N ILE A 14 11.30 5.45 8.94
CA ILE A 14 10.27 4.89 8.07
C ILE A 14 10.82 4.91 6.65
N THR A 15 11.11 3.72 6.11
CA THR A 15 11.71 3.59 4.77
C THR A 15 10.69 3.36 3.67
N THR A 16 9.45 3.04 4.03
CA THR A 16 8.36 2.78 3.08
C THR A 16 7.03 3.14 3.71
N GLU A 17 6.22 3.92 3.00
CA GLU A 17 4.88 4.29 3.41
C GLU A 17 3.84 3.75 2.43
N LEU A 18 2.78 3.16 3.00
CA LEU A 18 1.58 2.81 2.27
C LEU A 18 0.64 4.00 2.33
N ASN A 19 0.41 4.62 1.18
CA ASN A 19 -0.54 5.71 1.07
C ASN A 19 -1.92 5.13 0.71
N MET A 20 -2.86 5.32 1.63
CA MET A 20 -4.23 4.81 1.54
C MET A 20 -5.02 5.62 0.50
N VAL A 21 -5.56 6.79 0.83
CA VAL A 21 -6.29 7.63 -0.14
C VAL A 21 -5.47 8.86 -0.53
N SER A 22 -5.14 9.00 -1.81
CA SER A 22 -4.74 10.29 -2.40
C SER A 22 -4.75 10.25 -3.93
N THR A 23 -4.55 11.39 -4.60
CA THR A 23 -4.65 11.51 -6.06
C THR A 23 -3.30 11.33 -6.74
N PRO A 24 -3.21 10.73 -7.95
CA PRO A 24 -2.00 10.69 -8.76
C PRO A 24 -1.22 12.00 -8.80
N VAL A 25 -1.90 13.14 -8.96
CA VAL A 25 -1.27 14.47 -8.94
C VAL A 25 -0.46 14.74 -7.67
N SER A 26 -0.98 14.29 -6.51
CA SER A 26 -0.33 14.50 -5.22
C SER A 26 0.86 13.57 -4.96
N TRP A 27 0.82 12.31 -5.43
CA TRP A 27 1.84 11.32 -5.10
C TRP A 27 2.83 10.97 -6.21
N GLN A 28 2.53 11.25 -7.49
CA GLN A 28 3.45 10.96 -8.60
C GLN A 28 4.80 11.68 -8.47
N PRO A 29 4.86 12.99 -8.14
CA PRO A 29 6.14 13.67 -7.94
C PRO A 29 6.98 13.03 -6.81
N LEU A 30 6.32 12.51 -5.77
CA LEU A 30 6.97 11.86 -4.64
C LEU A 30 7.57 10.52 -5.04
N ARG A 31 6.87 9.71 -5.84
CA ARG A 31 7.42 8.46 -6.39
C ARG A 31 8.63 8.70 -7.28
N VAL A 32 8.59 9.75 -8.11
CA VAL A 32 9.74 10.16 -8.93
C VAL A 32 10.92 10.54 -8.05
N ALA A 33 10.69 11.33 -6.99
CA ALA A 33 11.71 11.68 -6.01
C ALA A 33 12.29 10.43 -5.32
N ALA A 34 11.46 9.52 -4.82
CA ALA A 34 11.87 8.29 -4.13
C ALA A 34 12.67 7.32 -5.03
N ALA A 35 12.45 7.36 -6.34
CA ALA A 35 13.25 6.58 -7.28
C ALA A 35 14.69 7.10 -7.43
N ALA A 36 14.88 8.43 -7.31
CA ALA A 36 16.13 9.13 -7.60
C ALA A 36 16.93 9.56 -6.36
N ARG A 37 16.27 9.73 -5.22
CA ARG A 37 16.82 10.23 -3.97
C ARG A 37 16.94 9.13 -2.92
N VAL A 38 17.84 9.32 -1.97
CA VAL A 38 18.08 8.38 -0.84
C VAL A 38 17.67 8.96 0.51
N ASP A 39 17.29 10.23 0.54
CA ASP A 39 16.89 11.02 1.70
C ASP A 39 15.36 11.18 1.81
N VAL A 40 14.60 10.33 1.11
CA VAL A 40 13.13 10.29 1.13
C VAL A 40 12.65 8.85 1.31
N THR A 41 11.49 8.68 1.96
CA THR A 41 10.83 7.37 2.09
C THR A 41 10.30 6.85 0.75
N ASP A 42 10.28 5.53 0.55
CA ASP A 42 9.58 4.90 -0.58
C ASP A 42 8.05 5.02 -0.40
N LEU A 43 7.31 5.11 -1.50
CA LEU A 43 5.85 5.33 -1.47
C LEU A 43 5.10 4.26 -2.26
N ARG A 44 4.10 3.67 -1.62
CA ARG A 44 3.21 2.66 -2.20
C ARG A 44 1.76 3.17 -2.18
N PRO A 45 1.29 3.85 -3.24
CA PRO A 45 -0.06 4.41 -3.26
C PRO A 45 -1.14 3.37 -3.54
N SER A 46 -2.35 3.64 -3.06
CA SER A 46 -3.58 2.99 -3.50
C SER A 46 -4.33 3.79 -4.59
N ALA A 47 -4.02 5.09 -4.69
CA ALA A 47 -4.82 6.11 -5.36
C ALA A 47 -6.14 6.37 -4.62
N VAL A 48 -7.22 6.65 -5.35
CA VAL A 48 -8.52 7.01 -4.78
C VAL A 48 -9.29 5.74 -4.40
N GLY A 49 -10.01 5.76 -3.28
CA GLY A 49 -10.72 4.58 -2.79
C GLY A 49 -11.97 4.24 -3.61
N ALA A 50 -12.34 2.97 -3.70
CA ALA A 50 -13.63 2.56 -4.24
C ALA A 50 -14.74 2.82 -3.21
N THR A 51 -15.77 3.59 -3.57
CA THR A 51 -16.92 3.86 -2.70
C THR A 51 -18.26 3.80 -3.43
N ALA A 52 -19.34 3.72 -2.66
CA ALA A 52 -20.71 3.75 -3.18
C ALA A 52 -21.19 5.20 -3.42
N PRO A 53 -22.17 5.42 -4.30
CA PRO A 53 -22.85 6.71 -4.42
C PRO A 53 -23.41 7.17 -3.06
N GLY A 54 -23.10 8.40 -2.65
CA GLY A 54 -23.46 8.96 -1.35
C GLY A 54 -22.68 8.39 -0.16
N GLY A 55 -21.68 7.54 -0.39
CA GLY A 55 -20.91 6.84 0.64
C GLY A 55 -19.81 7.68 1.31
N HIS A 56 -18.87 7.00 1.96
CA HIS A 56 -17.68 7.62 2.56
C HIS A 56 -16.47 7.55 1.61
N PRO A 57 -15.60 8.58 1.52
CA PRO A 57 -15.90 9.97 1.88
C PRO A 57 -17.00 10.48 0.95
N SER A 58 -17.89 11.38 1.43
CA SER A 58 -19.02 11.91 0.63
C SER A 58 -18.55 12.39 -0.75
N PRO A 59 -18.64 11.55 -1.79
CA PRO A 59 -17.82 11.73 -2.99
C PRO A 59 -18.30 12.94 -3.80
N GLU A 60 -19.58 13.30 -3.67
CA GLU A 60 -20.19 14.47 -4.29
C GLU A 60 -19.71 15.79 -3.67
N LYS A 61 -19.12 15.74 -2.47
CA LYS A 61 -18.65 16.91 -1.72
C LYS A 61 -17.14 17.04 -1.69
N LEU A 62 -16.43 16.08 -2.28
CA LEU A 62 -14.97 16.02 -2.27
C LEU A 62 -14.43 16.07 -3.70
N PRO A 63 -14.33 17.25 -4.32
CA PRO A 63 -13.64 17.38 -5.60
C PRO A 63 -12.17 17.03 -5.41
N LEU A 64 -11.62 16.23 -6.31
CA LEU A 64 -10.21 15.91 -6.38
C LEU A 64 -9.55 16.80 -7.43
N ASP A 65 -8.25 17.05 -7.27
CA ASP A 65 -7.48 17.88 -8.19
C ASP A 65 -7.50 17.36 -9.65
N ASP A 66 -7.78 16.06 -9.82
CA ASP A 66 -7.77 15.33 -11.09
C ASP A 66 -9.12 14.76 -11.51
N GLY A 67 -10.22 15.11 -10.83
CA GLY A 67 -11.57 14.74 -11.25
C GLY A 67 -12.57 14.52 -10.12
N PRO A 68 -13.75 13.97 -10.44
CA PRO A 68 -14.68 13.53 -9.41
C PRO A 68 -14.12 12.29 -8.69
N PHE A 69 -14.46 12.14 -7.42
CA PHE A 69 -14.18 10.91 -6.68
C PHE A 69 -14.93 9.73 -7.33
N PRO A 70 -14.26 8.60 -7.62
CA PRO A 70 -14.91 7.50 -8.32
C PRO A 70 -15.96 6.82 -7.44
N ILE A 71 -17.12 6.53 -8.04
CA ILE A 71 -18.22 5.80 -7.41
C ILE A 71 -18.50 4.52 -8.18
N LEU A 72 -18.81 3.45 -7.45
CA LEU A 72 -19.22 2.17 -8.04
C LEU A 72 -20.66 1.87 -7.64
N THR A 73 -21.48 1.62 -8.65
CA THR A 73 -22.90 1.26 -8.54
C THR A 73 -23.12 -0.26 -8.57
N GLY A 74 -22.12 -1.05 -8.97
CA GLY A 74 -22.24 -2.50 -8.92
C GLY A 74 -20.97 -3.30 -9.27
N PRO A 75 -21.04 -4.64 -9.21
CA PRO A 75 -19.89 -5.52 -9.40
C PRO A 75 -19.31 -5.52 -10.82
N GLY A 76 -20.08 -5.07 -11.82
CA GLY A 76 -19.64 -5.01 -13.22
C GLY A 76 -18.52 -3.99 -13.47
N GLU A 77 -18.37 -3.00 -12.59
CA GLU A 77 -17.41 -1.89 -12.74
C GLU A 77 -16.04 -2.21 -12.12
N ALA A 78 -15.94 -3.29 -11.33
CA ALA A 78 -14.75 -3.62 -10.55
C ALA A 78 -13.49 -3.84 -11.40
N GLU A 79 -13.62 -4.48 -12.55
CA GLU A 79 -12.49 -4.78 -13.43
C GLU A 79 -11.89 -3.51 -14.05
N GLN A 80 -12.77 -2.61 -14.51
CA GLN A 80 -12.37 -1.33 -15.07
C GLN A 80 -11.72 -0.45 -13.99
N PHE A 81 -12.30 -0.44 -12.79
CA PHE A 81 -11.73 0.28 -11.64
C PHE A 81 -10.31 -0.21 -11.33
N ALA A 82 -10.11 -1.52 -11.18
CA ALA A 82 -8.79 -2.09 -10.90
C ALA A 82 -7.77 -1.79 -12.01
N THR A 83 -8.18 -1.89 -13.28
CA THR A 83 -7.32 -1.61 -14.42
C THR A 83 -6.88 -0.14 -14.48
N ALA A 84 -7.81 0.78 -14.19
CA ALA A 84 -7.50 2.21 -14.14
C ALA A 84 -6.46 2.50 -13.05
N HIS A 85 -6.65 1.96 -11.84
CA HIS A 85 -5.73 2.15 -10.72
C HIS A 85 -4.34 1.54 -10.99
N LEU A 86 -4.29 0.36 -11.61
CA LEU A 86 -3.03 -0.23 -12.06
C LEU A 86 -2.31 0.69 -13.07
N THR A 87 -3.05 1.26 -14.01
CA THR A 87 -2.53 2.16 -15.05
C THR A 87 -2.00 3.47 -14.46
N GLU A 88 -2.68 4.02 -13.46
CA GLU A 88 -2.21 5.17 -12.70
C GLU A 88 -0.91 4.84 -11.96
N GLY A 89 -0.76 3.59 -11.53
CA GLY A 89 0.44 3.05 -10.90
C GLY A 89 0.25 2.64 -9.45
N SER A 90 -0.99 2.44 -9.00
CA SER A 90 -1.31 1.96 -7.66
C SER A 90 -0.67 0.60 -7.37
N ASN A 91 -0.27 0.40 -6.11
CA ASN A 91 0.27 -0.87 -5.61
C ASN A 91 -0.81 -1.76 -4.96
N HIS A 92 -1.94 -1.16 -4.63
CA HIS A 92 -3.07 -1.81 -3.99
C HIS A 92 -4.34 -1.03 -4.31
N LEU A 93 -5.50 -1.63 -4.06
CA LEU A 93 -6.78 -0.94 -4.09
C LEU A 93 -7.26 -0.74 -2.66
N GLU A 94 -7.69 0.47 -2.35
CA GLU A 94 -8.48 0.73 -1.15
C GLU A 94 -9.97 0.61 -1.46
N ILE A 95 -10.68 -0.17 -0.63
CA ILE A 95 -12.11 -0.44 -0.77
C ILE A 95 -12.81 0.09 0.48
N ILE A 96 -13.72 1.05 0.29
CA ILE A 96 -14.38 1.73 1.39
C ILE A 96 -15.68 1.01 1.73
N ILE A 97 -15.64 0.29 2.84
CA ILE A 97 -16.75 -0.50 3.39
C ILE A 97 -17.22 0.19 4.68
N GLU A 98 -17.71 1.42 4.53
CA GLU A 98 -18.11 2.28 5.64
C GLU A 98 -19.54 2.77 5.47
N ASN A 99 -20.40 2.31 6.37
CA ASN A 99 -21.80 2.71 6.46
C ASN A 99 -22.03 3.74 7.58
N ASN A 100 -20.97 4.15 8.28
CA ASN A 100 -20.94 5.17 9.33
C ASN A 100 -21.89 4.87 10.51
N GLY A 101 -22.27 3.59 10.67
CA GLY A 101 -23.20 3.13 11.70
C GLY A 101 -22.67 3.33 13.13
N CYS A 102 -21.36 3.20 13.33
CA CYS A 102 -20.71 3.47 14.62
C CYS A 102 -20.73 4.95 15.03
N PHE A 103 -21.04 5.86 14.11
CA PHE A 103 -21.03 7.31 14.33
C PHE A 103 -22.44 7.92 14.34
N GLY A 104 -23.50 7.10 14.28
CA GLY A 104 -24.89 7.56 14.40
C GLY A 104 -25.46 8.26 13.17
N HIS A 105 -24.75 8.25 12.04
CA HIS A 105 -25.18 8.88 10.79
C HIS A 105 -25.03 7.91 9.61
N PRO A 106 -26.00 7.02 9.37
CA PRO A 106 -25.88 5.99 8.33
C PRO A 106 -25.62 6.58 6.94
N LEU A 107 -24.70 5.96 6.20
CA LEU A 107 -24.37 6.27 4.81
C LEU A 107 -24.56 5.03 3.92
N PRO A 108 -24.89 5.22 2.63
CA PRO A 108 -24.74 4.18 1.62
C PRO A 108 -23.34 3.56 1.65
N CYS A 109 -23.27 2.25 1.39
CA CYS A 109 -22.03 1.50 1.39
C CYS A 109 -22.05 0.50 0.22
N LEU A 110 -20.87 0.09 -0.25
CA LEU A 110 -20.74 -0.93 -1.27
C LEU A 110 -21.39 -2.23 -0.82
N ASP A 111 -22.11 -2.90 -1.72
CA ASP A 111 -22.70 -4.19 -1.45
C ASP A 111 -21.66 -5.33 -1.49
N ALA A 112 -22.02 -6.48 -0.94
CA ALA A 112 -21.12 -7.62 -0.84
C ALA A 112 -20.67 -8.16 -2.20
N ALA A 113 -21.51 -8.05 -3.23
CA ALA A 113 -21.21 -8.50 -4.58
C ALA A 113 -20.11 -7.62 -5.20
N THR A 114 -20.20 -6.31 -5.03
CA THR A 114 -19.26 -5.30 -5.53
C THR A 114 -17.92 -5.42 -4.80
N VAL A 115 -17.93 -5.55 -3.47
CA VAL A 115 -16.69 -5.79 -2.69
C VAL A 115 -16.00 -7.08 -3.14
N THR A 116 -16.74 -8.17 -3.33
CA THR A 116 -16.18 -9.45 -3.81
C THR A 116 -15.60 -9.32 -5.22
N ALA A 117 -16.28 -8.58 -6.10
CA ALA A 117 -15.81 -8.33 -7.47
C ALA A 117 -14.52 -7.51 -7.48
N LEU A 118 -14.42 -6.46 -6.65
CA LEU A 118 -13.21 -5.66 -6.47
C LEU A 118 -12.04 -6.48 -5.97
N VAL A 119 -12.25 -7.33 -4.95
CA VAL A 119 -11.21 -8.23 -4.45
C VAL A 119 -10.72 -9.19 -5.54
N ARG A 120 -11.63 -9.73 -6.35
CA ARG A 120 -11.27 -10.61 -7.47
C ARG A 120 -10.48 -9.85 -8.54
N ALA A 121 -10.90 -8.64 -8.90
CA ALA A 121 -10.22 -7.79 -9.88
C ALA A 121 -8.81 -7.41 -9.40
N ALA A 122 -8.67 -6.95 -8.15
CA ALA A 122 -7.36 -6.66 -7.54
C ALA A 122 -6.42 -7.87 -7.66
N ARG A 123 -6.90 -9.06 -7.33
CA ARG A 123 -6.11 -10.30 -7.44
C ARG A 123 -5.72 -10.66 -8.86
N ALA A 124 -6.61 -10.44 -9.84
CA ALA A 124 -6.30 -10.68 -11.24
C ALA A 124 -5.17 -9.76 -11.74
N HIS A 125 -5.09 -8.55 -11.19
CA HIS A 125 -4.06 -7.55 -11.49
C HIS A 125 -2.85 -7.59 -10.54
N HIS A 126 -2.75 -8.59 -9.68
CA HIS A 126 -1.69 -8.72 -8.66
C HIS A 126 -1.59 -7.53 -7.68
N LEU A 127 -2.69 -6.82 -7.48
CA LEU A 127 -2.84 -5.78 -6.47
C LEU A 127 -3.33 -6.39 -5.15
N LEU A 128 -2.90 -5.82 -4.03
CA LEU A 128 -3.55 -6.09 -2.74
C LEU A 128 -4.88 -5.35 -2.67
N ALA A 129 -5.88 -5.94 -2.02
CA ALA A 129 -7.11 -5.23 -1.64
C ALA A 129 -7.05 -4.89 -0.15
N ILE A 130 -7.20 -3.61 0.21
CA ILE A 130 -7.18 -3.11 1.59
C ILE A 130 -8.54 -2.47 1.90
N ALA A 131 -9.17 -2.85 3.02
CA ALA A 131 -10.47 -2.33 3.39
C ALA A 131 -10.36 -1.17 4.40
N HIS A 132 -11.11 -0.11 4.14
CA HIS A 132 -11.46 0.91 5.11
C HIS A 132 -12.82 0.55 5.73
N THR A 133 -12.85 0.30 7.04
CA THR A 133 -14.10 0.07 7.77
C THR A 133 -13.92 0.28 9.28
N SER A 134 -14.88 0.93 9.91
CA SER A 134 -14.92 1.14 11.37
C SER A 134 -16.04 0.32 12.04
N THR A 135 -16.83 -0.43 11.27
CA THR A 135 -18.01 -1.14 11.76
C THR A 135 -17.80 -2.65 11.84
N HIS A 136 -18.58 -3.30 12.71
CA HIS A 136 -18.54 -4.75 12.87
C HIS A 136 -18.95 -5.44 11.56
N ASP A 137 -20.07 -5.04 10.98
CA ASP A 137 -20.61 -5.63 9.75
C ASP A 137 -19.65 -5.45 8.55
N GLY A 138 -19.02 -4.27 8.43
CA GLY A 138 -18.01 -4.04 7.39
C GLY A 138 -16.74 -4.87 7.61
N THR A 139 -16.34 -5.09 8.86
CA THR A 139 -15.24 -6.00 9.21
C THR A 139 -15.60 -7.46 8.86
N GLU A 140 -16.84 -7.88 9.12
CA GLU A 140 -17.30 -9.23 8.76
C GLU A 140 -17.30 -9.42 7.24
N LEU A 141 -17.85 -8.47 6.47
CA LEU A 141 -17.83 -8.50 5.01
C LEU A 141 -16.41 -8.57 4.46
N THR A 142 -15.48 -7.80 5.04
CA THR A 142 -14.05 -7.82 4.67
C THR A 142 -13.47 -9.23 4.75
N LEU A 143 -13.74 -9.94 5.85
CA LEU A 143 -13.26 -11.31 6.06
C LEU A 143 -13.91 -12.30 5.08
N GLN A 144 -15.21 -12.16 4.82
CA GLN A 144 -15.95 -13.02 3.91
C GLN A 144 -15.50 -12.85 2.45
N ALA A 145 -15.25 -11.61 2.01
CA ALA A 145 -14.77 -11.29 0.67
C ALA A 145 -13.30 -11.69 0.44
N GLY A 146 -12.55 -11.92 1.52
CA GLY A 146 -11.15 -12.34 1.47
C GLY A 146 -10.19 -11.19 1.13
N ILE A 147 -10.48 -9.99 1.62
CA ILE A 147 -9.60 -8.80 1.59
C ILE A 147 -8.23 -9.13 2.21
N ASP A 148 -7.15 -8.48 1.74
CA ASP A 148 -5.78 -8.76 2.15
C ASP A 148 -5.33 -7.98 3.40
N GLY A 149 -5.98 -6.85 3.70
CA GLY A 149 -5.67 -6.04 4.89
C GLY A 149 -6.76 -5.05 5.29
N LEU A 150 -6.63 -4.51 6.50
CA LEU A 150 -7.56 -3.55 7.10
C LEU A 150 -6.80 -2.25 7.43
N ALA A 151 -7.28 -1.12 6.92
CA ALA A 151 -6.75 0.21 7.25
C ALA A 151 -7.24 0.68 8.64
N HIS A 152 -8.45 0.30 9.01
CA HIS A 152 -9.06 0.53 10.31
C HIS A 152 -9.59 -0.78 10.89
N ILE A 153 -9.80 -0.80 12.20
CA ILE A 153 -10.44 -1.92 12.89
C ILE A 153 -11.71 -1.40 13.56
N SER A 154 -12.73 -2.25 13.66
CA SER A 154 -13.97 -1.85 14.33
C SER A 154 -13.71 -1.40 15.76
N THR A 155 -14.27 -0.24 16.11
CA THR A 155 -14.18 0.37 17.45
C THR A 155 -15.38 0.04 18.33
N ALA A 156 -16.36 -0.72 17.81
CA ALA A 156 -17.45 -1.22 18.63
C ALA A 156 -16.86 -2.02 19.81
N PRO A 157 -17.41 -1.88 21.03
CA PRO A 157 -17.08 -2.80 22.11
C PRO A 157 -17.23 -4.22 21.57
N MET A 158 -16.31 -5.13 21.90
CA MET A 158 -16.54 -6.56 21.69
C MET A 158 -17.71 -6.99 22.58
N GLY A 159 -18.93 -6.64 22.17
CA GLY A 159 -20.18 -6.89 22.88
C GLY A 159 -20.56 -8.33 22.66
N GLN A 160 -20.01 -9.20 23.52
CA GLN A 160 -20.07 -10.65 23.48
C GLN A 160 -19.61 -11.22 22.14
N ALA A 161 -18.60 -12.09 22.17
CA ALA A 161 -18.40 -13.01 21.07
C ALA A 161 -19.73 -13.76 20.87
N THR A 162 -20.54 -13.34 19.90
CA THR A 162 -21.45 -14.25 19.22
C THR A 162 -20.51 -15.33 18.75
N THR A 163 -20.55 -16.47 19.45
CA THR A 163 -19.86 -17.68 19.04
C THR A 163 -20.15 -17.81 17.56
N ILE A 164 -19.18 -17.49 16.70
CA ILE A 164 -19.27 -17.85 15.29
C ILE A 164 -19.52 -19.34 15.37
N PRO A 165 -20.71 -19.85 14.98
CA PRO A 165 -20.93 -21.27 15.04
C PRO A 165 -19.88 -21.81 14.09
N SER A 166 -18.82 -22.41 14.63
CA SER A 166 -17.85 -23.08 13.80
C SER A 166 -18.72 -24.03 12.98
N PRO A 167 -18.75 -23.94 11.65
CA PRO A 167 -19.43 -24.96 10.91
C PRO A 167 -18.70 -26.22 11.34
N ARG A 168 -19.37 -27.10 12.10
CA ARG A 168 -18.92 -28.47 12.32
C ARG A 168 -19.08 -29.18 10.98
N ARG A 169 -18.42 -28.67 9.94
CA ARG A 169 -17.95 -29.50 8.86
C ARG A 169 -16.85 -30.31 9.53
N THR A 170 -17.11 -31.60 9.59
CA THR A 170 -16.17 -32.65 9.99
C THR A 170 -14.99 -32.67 9.03
N CYS A 171 -14.21 -31.59 8.99
CA CYS A 171 -12.96 -31.53 8.26
C CYS A 171 -11.92 -32.26 9.10
N THR A 172 -11.54 -33.45 8.65
CA THR A 172 -10.52 -34.28 9.30
C THR A 172 -9.21 -33.50 9.46
N GLY A 173 -8.39 -33.85 10.47
CA GLY A 173 -7.18 -33.08 10.86
C GLY A 173 -6.19 -32.78 9.72
N LYS A 174 -6.20 -33.56 8.63
CA LYS A 174 -5.39 -33.32 7.42
C LYS A 174 -5.82 -32.07 6.63
N GLN A 175 -7.11 -31.75 6.61
CA GLN A 175 -7.65 -30.57 5.91
C GLN A 175 -7.36 -29.28 6.70
N ARG A 176 -7.44 -29.33 8.04
CA ARG A 176 -7.02 -28.23 8.92
C ARG A 176 -5.55 -27.86 8.71
N TRP A 177 -4.66 -28.85 8.64
CA TRP A 177 -3.24 -28.62 8.37
C TRP A 177 -3.00 -28.03 6.97
N HIS A 178 -3.72 -28.51 5.94
CA HIS A 178 -3.61 -27.96 4.59
C HIS A 178 -4.10 -26.51 4.48
N GLN A 179 -5.22 -26.17 5.12
CA GLN A 179 -5.74 -24.81 5.08
C GLN A 179 -4.86 -23.84 5.86
N MET A 180 -4.37 -24.25 7.03
CA MET A 180 -3.41 -23.46 7.82
C MET A 180 -2.08 -23.29 7.09
N LYS A 181 -1.58 -24.33 6.39
CA LYS A 181 -0.44 -24.21 5.46
C LYS A 181 -0.70 -23.17 4.39
N LYS A 182 -1.87 -23.20 3.74
CA LYS A 182 -2.24 -22.25 2.68
C LYS A 182 -2.29 -20.82 3.23
N THR A 183 -2.83 -20.59 4.42
CA THR A 183 -2.87 -19.25 5.04
C THR A 183 -1.47 -18.77 5.45
N ILE A 184 -0.63 -19.62 6.04
CA ILE A 184 0.76 -19.28 6.40
C ILE A 184 1.63 -19.08 5.16
N LEU A 185 1.43 -19.86 4.09
CA LEU A 185 2.09 -19.68 2.80
C LEU A 185 1.61 -18.39 2.10
N ARG A 186 0.33 -18.03 2.22
CA ARG A 186 -0.22 -16.75 1.73
C ARG A 186 0.39 -15.56 2.45
N LEU A 187 0.46 -15.59 3.78
CA LEU A 187 1.15 -14.57 4.58
C LEU A 187 2.63 -14.46 4.19
N ARG A 188 3.33 -15.58 3.97
CA ARG A 188 4.71 -15.58 3.46
C ARG A 188 4.85 -15.01 2.05
N HIS A 189 3.85 -15.17 1.17
CA HIS A 189 3.87 -14.62 -0.18
C HIS A 189 3.64 -13.11 -0.17
N THR A 190 2.67 -12.63 0.62
CA THR A 190 2.47 -11.20 0.89
C THR A 190 3.72 -10.56 1.51
N TYR A 191 4.37 -11.24 2.46
CA TYR A 191 5.62 -10.78 3.07
C TYR A 191 6.82 -10.77 2.10
N ARG A 192 6.81 -11.64 1.07
CA ARG A 192 7.85 -11.69 0.03
C ARG A 192 7.64 -10.61 -1.04
N MET A 193 6.40 -10.22 -1.32
CA MET A 193 6.07 -9.06 -2.18
C MET A 193 6.46 -7.72 -1.54
N ILE A 194 6.41 -7.63 -0.21
CA ILE A 194 6.87 -6.44 0.55
C ILE A 194 8.41 -6.35 0.60
N ARG A 195 9.14 -7.45 0.37
CA ARG A 195 10.61 -7.46 0.35
C ARG A 195 11.13 -7.04 -1.04
N VAL A 196 11.37 -5.75 -1.17
CA VAL A 196 11.95 -5.09 -2.37
C VAL A 196 13.30 -5.71 -2.75
N GLU A 197 13.49 -5.97 -4.05
CA GLU A 197 14.73 -6.39 -4.73
C GLU A 197 15.94 -5.45 -4.52
N ARG A 198 15.82 -4.34 -3.79
CA ARG A 198 16.94 -3.42 -3.51
C ARG A 198 17.81 -3.85 -2.32
N ALA A 199 17.33 -4.73 -1.44
CA ALA A 199 18.14 -5.21 -0.32
C ALA A 199 19.36 -6.03 -0.78
N GLU A 200 19.29 -6.70 -1.94
CA GLU A 200 20.42 -7.47 -2.47
C GLU A 200 21.52 -6.61 -3.07
N CYS A 201 21.20 -5.44 -3.64
CA CYS A 201 22.21 -4.58 -4.23
C CYS A 201 23.02 -3.82 -3.16
N ALA A 202 22.34 -3.35 -2.10
CA ALA A 202 23.01 -2.73 -0.95
C ALA A 202 23.79 -3.74 -0.08
N ALA A 203 23.28 -4.96 0.08
CA ALA A 203 24.00 -6.01 0.81
C ALA A 203 25.24 -6.52 0.05
N ARG A 204 25.20 -6.60 -1.29
CA ARG A 204 26.37 -6.99 -2.09
C ARG A 204 27.49 -5.95 -2.04
N SER A 205 27.18 -4.65 -1.96
CA SER A 205 28.21 -3.61 -1.81
C SER A 205 28.83 -3.59 -0.40
N MET A 206 28.05 -3.84 0.65
CA MET A 206 28.56 -3.95 2.03
C MET A 206 29.39 -5.22 2.26
N VAL A 207 29.00 -6.37 1.70
CA VAL A 207 29.74 -7.64 1.86
C VAL A 207 31.06 -7.63 1.05
N GLY A 208 31.11 -6.91 -0.06
CA GLY A 208 32.36 -6.68 -0.82
C GLY A 208 33.38 -5.85 -0.04
N SER A 209 32.93 -4.86 0.73
CA SER A 209 33.79 -3.99 1.54
C SER A 209 34.36 -4.71 2.79
N VAL A 210 33.59 -5.62 3.40
CA VAL A 210 34.04 -6.38 4.59
C VAL A 210 35.04 -7.49 4.26
N ARG A 211 35.07 -8.01 3.01
CA ARG A 211 36.05 -9.02 2.60
C ARG A 211 37.44 -8.45 2.30
N GLY A 212 37.56 -7.18 1.92
CA GLY A 212 38.84 -6.50 1.74
C GLY A 212 39.55 -6.14 3.05
N TRP A 213 38.81 -6.10 4.18
CA TRP A 213 39.35 -5.63 5.45
C TRP A 213 40.13 -6.70 6.26
N ARG A 214 40.05 -7.98 5.85
CA ARG A 214 40.76 -9.09 6.51
C ARG A 214 42.08 -9.49 5.83
N ALA A 215 42.48 -8.81 4.75
CA ALA A 215 43.73 -9.11 4.06
C ALA A 215 44.60 -7.85 3.93
N GLY A 216 45.56 -7.70 4.84
CA GLY A 216 46.84 -7.04 4.56
C GLY A 216 46.87 -5.51 4.52
N GLN A 217 47.49 -4.95 5.58
CA GLN A 217 48.31 -3.74 5.61
C GLN A 217 48.46 -2.94 4.30
N ALA A 218 48.01 -1.68 4.29
CA ALA A 218 48.63 -0.62 3.50
C ALA A 218 48.40 0.75 4.17
N SER A 219 49.50 1.46 4.37
CA SER A 219 49.63 2.78 4.99
C SER A 219 48.83 3.87 4.27
N TRP A 220 48.06 4.66 5.04
CA TRP A 220 47.44 5.88 4.54
C TRP A 220 48.42 7.06 4.63
N THR A 221 49.09 7.40 3.53
CA THR A 221 49.68 8.73 3.36
C THR A 221 48.58 9.69 2.91
N THR A 222 48.34 10.73 3.69
CA THR A 222 47.41 11.83 3.39
C THR A 222 47.90 12.67 2.20
N ARG A 223 47.03 12.95 1.24
CA ARG A 223 47.17 14.09 0.32
C ARG A 223 45.84 14.85 0.22
N PRO A 224 45.82 16.20 0.28
CA PRO A 224 44.59 16.97 0.44
C PRO A 224 43.94 17.41 -0.88
N CYS A 225 42.67 17.80 -0.76
CA CYS A 225 41.75 18.36 -1.74
C CYS A 225 42.36 19.35 -2.75
N GLY A 226 41.98 19.20 -4.01
CA GLY A 226 42.15 20.21 -5.07
C GLY A 226 40.87 20.36 -5.90
N ARG A 227 40.25 21.54 -5.84
CA ARG A 227 39.23 22.02 -6.77
C ARG A 227 39.82 22.14 -8.18
N ALA A 228 39.00 21.88 -9.21
CA ALA A 228 39.20 22.47 -10.53
C ALA A 228 37.84 22.85 -11.13
N ALA A 229 37.65 24.15 -11.38
CA ALA A 229 36.60 24.70 -12.23
C ALA A 229 37.04 24.62 -13.71
N PRO A 230 36.12 24.60 -14.69
CA PRO A 230 36.50 24.91 -16.07
C PRO A 230 36.40 26.42 -16.32
N GLN A 231 37.52 26.99 -16.82
CA GLN A 231 37.58 28.35 -17.35
C GLN A 231 36.94 28.45 -18.74
N VAL A 232 36.34 29.61 -18.97
CA VAL A 232 35.94 30.18 -20.25
C VAL A 232 37.20 30.44 -21.11
N GLY A 233 37.17 30.05 -22.38
CA GLY A 233 38.18 30.38 -23.37
C GLY A 233 37.55 30.94 -24.65
N SER A 234 37.85 32.19 -24.96
CA SER A 234 37.44 32.93 -26.15
C SER A 234 38.49 32.82 -27.27
N ARG A 235 38.04 32.87 -28.54
CA ARG A 235 38.61 33.57 -29.73
C ARG A 235 37.92 33.03 -31.00
N ARG A 236 37.14 33.86 -31.70
CA ARG A 236 37.49 34.62 -32.93
C ARG A 236 37.93 33.74 -34.11
N THR A 237 37.07 33.64 -35.11
CA THR A 237 37.21 34.28 -36.44
C THR A 237 35.82 34.64 -36.94
#